data_AF-B8M9U8-F1
#
_entry.id   AF-B8M9U8-F1
#
_cell.length_a   1.000
_cell.length_b   1.000
_cell.length_c   1.000
_cell.angle_alpha   90.00
_cell.angle_beta   90.00
_cell.angle_gamma   90.00
#
_symmetry.space_group_name_H-M   'P 1'
#
loop_
_entity.id
_entity.type
_entity.pdbx_description
1 polymer ?
#
loop_
_entity_poly.entity_id
_entity_poly.type
_entity_poly.pdbx_seq_one_letter_code
_entity_poly.pdbx_strand_id
1 'polypeptide(L)'
;MYDSNRPHPLLAQVSLTVSPFISLPSAVTLPYTYKSISSTLPPSITATADNQSDPAGKTRYVVSPTGGHVAHPDEILASCQALETHLRKTITDAERTIKEWEEGIRQRELAEKRRLAPGWLDRDEKLLQPEAVHASVNASKDGYAHGGDTGMSILDSSTREQEAQSVPAIAPRDEGEELDRVFGGLDMK
;
A
#
# COMPACT_ATOMS: atom_id res chain seq x y z
N MET A 1 -31.90 41.61 -42.06
CA MET A 1 -33.14 41.48 -42.86
C MET A 1 -32.75 41.78 -44.30
N TYR A 2 -32.46 40.75 -45.10
CA TYR A 2 -32.23 40.91 -46.53
C TYR A 2 -33.60 40.98 -47.20
N ASP A 3 -33.91 42.08 -47.88
CA ASP A 3 -35.15 42.23 -48.62
C ASP A 3 -35.10 41.36 -49.89
N SER A 4 -35.60 40.13 -49.81
CA SER A 4 -35.70 39.21 -50.96
C SER A 4 -36.53 39.77 -52.12
N ASN A 5 -37.32 40.82 -51.89
CA ASN A 5 -38.13 41.47 -52.92
C ASN A 5 -37.39 42.58 -53.68
N ARG A 6 -36.12 42.88 -53.34
CA ARG A 6 -35.34 43.90 -54.02
C ARG A 6 -34.16 43.28 -54.75
N PRO A 7 -34.20 43.16 -56.09
CA PRO A 7 -33.09 42.57 -56.84
C PRO A 7 -31.85 43.44 -56.71
N HIS A 8 -30.68 42.80 -56.63
CA HIS A 8 -29.40 43.50 -56.54
C HIS A 8 -29.15 44.30 -57.83
N PRO A 9 -28.63 45.55 -57.76
CA PRO A 9 -28.55 46.46 -58.90
C PRO A 9 -27.75 45.92 -60.09
N LEU A 10 -26.74 45.09 -59.86
CA LEU A 10 -25.96 44.42 -60.92
C LEU A 10 -26.74 43.27 -61.61
N LEU A 11 -27.64 42.60 -60.88
CA LEU A 11 -28.49 41.52 -61.41
C LEU A 11 -29.70 42.06 -62.17
N ALA A 12 -30.10 43.31 -61.93
CA ALA A 12 -31.15 43.99 -62.69
C ALA A 12 -30.73 44.38 -64.12
N GLN A 13 -29.43 44.38 -64.42
CA GLN A 13 -28.91 44.76 -65.75
C GLN A 13 -29.01 43.62 -66.77
N VAL A 14 -29.19 42.37 -66.31
CA VAL A 14 -29.27 41.19 -67.18
C VAL A 14 -30.71 40.68 -67.15
N SER A 15 -31.38 40.65 -68.30
CA SER A 15 -32.75 40.14 -68.40
C SER A 15 -32.78 38.65 -68.07
N LEU A 16 -33.27 38.31 -66.87
CA LEU A 16 -33.52 36.94 -66.46
C LEU A 16 -34.71 36.41 -67.28
N THR A 17 -34.44 35.75 -68.41
CA THR A 17 -35.44 34.96 -69.11
C THR A 17 -35.82 33.77 -68.24
N VAL A 18 -36.90 33.93 -67.47
CA VAL A 18 -37.51 32.83 -66.73
C VAL A 18 -38.30 32.00 -67.74
N SER A 19 -37.73 30.88 -68.17
CA SER A 19 -38.46 29.90 -68.97
C SER A 19 -39.61 29.33 -68.12
N PRO A 20 -40.86 29.30 -68.62
CA PRO A 20 -41.99 28.72 -67.89
C PRO A 20 -41.84 27.20 -67.66
N PHE A 21 -40.85 26.57 -68.30
CA PHE A 21 -40.52 25.16 -68.13
C PHE A 21 -39.37 24.93 -67.13
N ILE A 22 -38.80 25.98 -66.55
CA ILE A 22 -37.70 25.87 -65.58
C ILE A 22 -38.20 26.27 -64.20
N SER A 23 -38.38 25.26 -63.35
CA SER A 23 -38.71 25.47 -61.94
C SER A 23 -37.48 26.00 -61.22
N LEU A 24 -37.49 27.29 -60.89
CA LEU A 24 -36.44 27.87 -60.06
C LEU A 24 -36.51 27.20 -58.67
N PRO A 25 -35.37 26.77 -58.10
CA PRO A 25 -35.36 26.19 -56.77
C PRO A 25 -35.85 27.24 -55.75
N SER A 26 -37.00 26.96 -55.13
CA SER A 26 -37.56 27.80 -54.07
C SER A 26 -36.81 27.56 -52.76
N ALA A 27 -36.58 28.63 -52.00
CA ALA A 27 -35.94 28.53 -50.70
C ALA A 27 -36.80 27.68 -49.74
N VAL A 28 -36.22 26.64 -49.16
CA VAL A 28 -36.91 25.80 -48.18
C VAL A 28 -37.19 26.63 -46.94
N THR A 29 -38.46 26.83 -46.63
CA THR A 29 -38.89 27.50 -45.40
C THR A 29 -38.79 26.52 -44.24
N LEU A 30 -38.30 27.00 -43.10
CA LEU A 30 -38.25 26.19 -41.90
C LEU A 30 -39.68 25.84 -41.44
N PRO A 31 -39.91 24.61 -40.94
CA PRO A 31 -41.21 24.22 -40.42
C PRO A 31 -41.69 25.13 -39.29
N TYR A 32 -43.01 25.23 -39.07
CA TYR A 32 -43.59 26.03 -37.98
C TYR A 32 -43.12 25.59 -36.57
N THR A 33 -42.63 24.36 -36.44
CA THR A 33 -42.06 23.82 -35.20
C THR A 33 -40.57 24.14 -35.02
N TYR A 34 -39.95 24.86 -35.96
CA TYR A 34 -38.53 25.20 -35.87
C TYR A 34 -38.28 26.13 -34.68
N LYS A 35 -37.51 25.63 -33.72
CA LYS A 35 -37.00 26.42 -32.59
C LYS A 35 -35.55 26.80 -32.88
N SER A 36 -35.29 28.09 -33.05
CA SER A 36 -33.92 28.60 -33.12
C SER A 36 -33.27 28.48 -31.74
N ILE A 37 -32.35 27.53 -31.59
CA ILE A 37 -31.48 27.49 -30.41
C ILE A 37 -30.41 28.57 -30.54
N SER A 38 -30.10 29.22 -29.42
CA SER A 38 -29.02 30.18 -29.35
C SER A 38 -27.70 29.49 -29.72
N SER A 39 -26.99 29.99 -30.73
CA SER A 39 -25.63 29.56 -31.09
C SER A 39 -24.59 30.15 -30.11
N THR A 40 -24.94 30.22 -28.82
CA THR A 40 -23.98 30.54 -27.78
C THR A 40 -23.30 29.23 -27.42
N LEU A 41 -21.99 29.14 -27.63
CA LEU A 41 -21.20 28.03 -27.11
C LEU A 41 -21.54 27.88 -25.62
N PRO A 42 -21.68 26.63 -25.13
CA PRO A 42 -21.81 26.41 -23.69
C PRO A 42 -20.66 27.13 -22.97
N PRO A 43 -20.93 27.75 -21.80
CA PRO A 43 -19.92 28.50 -21.07
C PRO A 43 -18.70 27.60 -20.86
N SER A 44 -17.52 28.08 -21.28
CA SER A 44 -16.28 27.36 -21.06
C SER A 44 -16.04 27.24 -19.55
N ILE A 45 -15.64 26.05 -19.10
CA ILE A 45 -15.26 25.72 -17.72
C ILE A 45 -14.27 26.72 -17.10
N THR A 46 -13.49 27.43 -17.92
CA THR A 46 -12.60 28.52 -17.50
C THR A 46 -13.32 29.81 -17.08
N ALA A 47 -14.53 30.10 -17.58
CA ALA A 47 -15.26 31.34 -17.29
C ALA A 47 -16.01 31.32 -15.95
N THR A 48 -16.34 30.14 -15.42
CA THR A 48 -16.93 30.01 -14.07
C THR A 48 -15.92 30.16 -12.94
N ALA A 49 -14.63 30.28 -13.26
CA ALA A 49 -13.58 30.42 -12.27
C ALA A 49 -13.50 31.81 -11.62
N ASP A 50 -14.13 32.84 -12.20
CA ASP A 50 -14.08 34.21 -11.66
C ASP A 50 -14.81 34.38 -10.31
N ASN A 51 -15.74 33.48 -9.96
CA ASN A 51 -16.48 33.56 -8.69
C ASN A 51 -15.96 32.59 -7.61
N GLN A 52 -15.00 31.72 -7.96
CA GLN A 52 -14.48 30.69 -7.05
C GLN A 52 -12.98 30.46 -7.26
N SER A 53 -12.25 31.51 -7.62
CA SER A 53 -10.79 31.56 -7.55
C SER A 53 -10.36 31.65 -6.09
N ASP A 54 -9.47 30.77 -5.65
CA ASP A 54 -8.62 31.05 -4.48
C ASP A 54 -7.88 32.39 -4.68
N PRO A 55 -7.41 33.07 -3.62
CA PRO A 55 -6.72 34.36 -3.74
C PRO A 55 -5.44 34.30 -4.59
N ALA A 56 -4.99 33.10 -4.98
CA ALA A 56 -3.84 32.83 -5.84
C ALA A 56 -4.16 32.76 -7.35
N GLY A 57 -5.43 32.99 -7.77
CA GLY A 57 -5.80 33.05 -9.19
C GLY A 57 -5.78 31.72 -9.95
N LYS A 58 -5.72 30.58 -9.23
CA LYS A 58 -5.69 29.23 -9.82
C LYS A 58 -7.11 28.71 -9.99
N THR A 59 -7.48 28.33 -11.21
CA THR A 59 -8.83 27.84 -11.51
C THR A 59 -8.97 26.37 -11.12
N ARG A 60 -9.94 26.04 -10.28
CA ARG A 60 -10.13 24.65 -9.79
C ARG A 60 -10.79 23.79 -10.87
N TYR A 61 -10.00 22.94 -11.53
CA TYR A 61 -10.44 22.12 -12.66
C TYR A 61 -11.03 20.77 -12.26
N VAL A 62 -10.64 20.23 -11.11
CA VAL A 62 -11.03 18.89 -10.69
C VAL A 62 -12.14 19.01 -9.66
N VAL A 63 -13.34 18.53 -10.00
CA VAL A 63 -14.50 18.49 -9.11
C VAL A 63 -14.82 17.02 -8.82
N SER A 64 -14.76 16.63 -7.55
CA SER A 64 -15.22 15.31 -7.13
C SER A 64 -16.75 15.22 -7.26
N PRO A 65 -17.31 14.15 -7.87
CA PRO A 65 -18.76 13.94 -8.00
C PRO A 65 -19.51 13.94 -6.66
N THR A 66 -18.81 13.58 -5.58
CA THR A 66 -19.35 13.51 -4.22
C THR A 66 -19.29 14.87 -3.50
N GLY A 67 -18.93 15.95 -4.21
CA GLY A 67 -19.10 17.34 -3.77
C GLY A 67 -18.09 17.86 -2.75
N GLY A 68 -17.13 17.05 -2.29
CA GLY A 68 -16.25 17.43 -1.19
C GLY A 68 -14.88 17.99 -1.59
N HIS A 69 -14.41 17.77 -2.82
CA HIS A 69 -13.05 18.12 -3.21
C HIS A 69 -13.04 18.82 -4.56
N VAL A 70 -12.70 20.10 -4.56
CA VAL A 70 -12.55 20.93 -5.75
C VAL A 70 -11.15 21.51 -5.71
N ALA A 71 -10.26 21.02 -6.57
CA ALA A 71 -8.82 21.28 -6.48
C ALA A 71 -8.18 21.60 -7.83
N HIS A 72 -7.03 22.26 -7.76
CA HIS A 72 -6.14 22.43 -8.92
C HIS A 72 -5.31 21.15 -9.11
N PRO A 73 -4.98 20.73 -10.36
CA PRO A 73 -4.11 19.58 -10.60
C PRO A 73 -2.77 19.66 -9.86
N ASP A 74 -2.16 20.85 -9.77
CA ASP A 74 -0.90 21.04 -9.02
C ASP A 74 -1.03 20.73 -7.53
N GLU A 75 -2.19 21.00 -6.92
CA GLU A 75 -2.44 20.69 -5.51
C GLU A 75 -2.58 19.19 -5.28
N ILE A 76 -3.18 18.50 -6.26
CA ILE A 76 -3.28 17.03 -6.25
C ILE A 76 -1.88 16.43 -6.37
N LEU A 77 -1.05 16.94 -7.29
CA LEU A 77 0.33 16.50 -7.44
C LEU A 77 1.14 16.74 -6.16
N ALA A 78 1.01 17.92 -5.56
CA ALA A 78 1.67 18.24 -4.29
C ALA A 78 1.22 17.29 -3.17
N SER A 79 -0.08 16.98 -3.10
CA SER A 79 -0.64 16.01 -2.14
C SER A 79 -0.08 14.60 -2.36
N CYS A 80 -0.01 14.13 -3.61
CA CYS A 80 0.58 12.83 -3.94
C CYS A 80 2.07 12.76 -3.56
N GLN A 81 2.84 13.81 -3.85
CA GLN A 81 4.26 13.89 -3.48
C GLN A 81 4.44 13.94 -1.96
N ALA A 82 3.61 14.72 -1.25
CA ALA A 82 3.63 14.76 0.20
C ALA A 82 3.34 13.38 0.80
N LEU A 83 2.36 12.65 0.27
CA LEU A 83 2.05 11.29 0.68
C LEU A 83 3.22 10.33 0.42
N GLU A 84 3.85 10.40 -0.75
CA GLU A 84 5.02 9.59 -1.09
C GLU A 84 6.17 9.82 -0.10
N THR A 85 6.49 11.09 0.20
CA THR A 85 7.54 11.43 1.16
C THR A 85 7.22 10.92 2.56
N HIS A 86 5.95 10.99 2.97
CA HIS A 86 5.50 10.49 4.25
C HIS A 86 5.63 8.96 4.33
N LEU A 87 5.17 8.23 3.31
CA LEU A 87 5.27 6.77 3.26
C LEU A 87 6.72 6.31 3.30
N ARG A 88 7.60 6.94 2.50
CA ARG A 88 9.04 6.67 2.55
C ARG A 88 9.62 6.90 3.93
N LYS A 89 9.27 8.02 4.58
CA LYS A 89 9.69 8.30 5.96
C LYS A 89 9.24 7.19 6.91
N THR A 90 7.97 6.79 6.86
CA THR A 90 7.44 5.74 7.76
C THR A 90 8.14 4.39 7.55
N ILE A 91 8.46 4.02 6.31
CA ILE A 91 9.19 2.79 6.02
C ILE A 91 10.61 2.87 6.59
N THR A 92 11.34 3.96 6.34
CA THR A 92 12.71 4.12 6.85
C THR A 92 12.77 4.15 8.38
N ASP A 93 11.72 4.66 9.04
CA ASP A 93 11.63 4.70 10.49
C ASP A 93 11.31 3.32 11.07
N ALA A 94 10.41 2.57 10.43
CA ALA A 94 10.15 1.17 10.78
C ALA A 94 11.40 0.30 10.61
N GLU A 95 12.14 0.44 9.52
CA GLU A 95 13.40 -0.27 9.32
C GLU A 95 14.46 0.08 10.37
N ARG A 96 14.52 1.35 10.78
CA ARG A 96 15.43 1.80 11.84
C ARG A 96 15.06 1.17 13.18
N THR A 97 13.79 1.24 13.56
CA THR A 97 13.31 0.69 14.83
C THR A 97 13.52 -0.82 14.93
N ILE A 98 13.33 -1.56 13.84
CA ILE A 98 13.66 -3.00 13.77
C ILE A 98 15.15 -3.24 13.99
N LYS A 99 16.02 -2.50 13.28
CA LYS A 99 17.48 -2.65 13.43
C LYS A 99 17.96 -2.32 14.84
N GLU A 100 17.44 -1.27 15.45
CA GLU A 100 17.74 -0.88 16.83
C GLU A 100 17.30 -1.96 17.82
N TRP A 101 16.13 -2.55 17.60
CA TRP A 101 15.62 -3.64 18.42
C TRP A 101 16.47 -4.92 18.30
N GLU A 102 16.83 -5.30 17.07
CA GLU A 102 17.71 -6.45 16.80
C GLU A 102 19.10 -6.27 17.42
N GLU A 103 19.69 -5.08 17.29
CA GLU A 103 20.98 -4.77 17.91
C GLU A 103 20.86 -4.78 19.44
N GLY A 104 19.75 -4.29 20.00
CA GLY A 104 19.50 -4.37 21.44
C GLY A 104 19.37 -5.80 21.96
N ILE A 105 18.77 -6.72 21.18
CA ILE A 105 18.76 -8.16 21.49
C ILE A 105 20.19 -8.71 21.45
N ARG A 106 20.92 -8.44 20.35
CA ARG A 106 22.29 -8.91 20.16
C ARG A 106 23.20 -8.47 21.29
N GLN A 107 23.10 -7.21 21.72
CA GLN A 107 23.90 -6.67 22.83
C GLN A 107 23.56 -7.33 24.17
N ARG A 108 22.27 -7.55 24.46
CA ARG A 108 21.86 -8.24 25.69
C ARG A 108 22.33 -9.68 25.70
N GLU A 109 22.13 -10.41 24.62
CA GLU A 109 22.64 -11.79 24.51
C GLU A 109 24.16 -11.84 24.64
N LEU A 110 24.88 -10.90 24.02
CA LEU A 110 26.33 -10.83 24.11
C LEU A 110 26.76 -10.53 25.54
N ALA A 111 26.10 -9.60 26.23
CA ALA A 111 26.35 -9.32 27.64
C ALA A 111 26.06 -10.53 28.54
N GLU A 112 24.97 -11.26 28.29
CA GLU A 112 24.65 -12.50 29.00
C GLU A 112 25.69 -13.59 28.75
N LYS A 113 26.13 -13.77 27.49
CA LYS A 113 27.18 -14.72 27.13
C LYS A 113 28.53 -14.34 27.76
N ARG A 114 28.88 -13.05 27.77
CA ARG A 114 30.06 -12.52 28.48
C ARG A 114 29.97 -12.72 29.99
N ARG A 115 28.77 -12.58 30.57
CA ARG A 115 28.53 -12.86 32.00
C ARG A 115 28.68 -14.35 32.30
N LEU A 116 28.14 -15.21 31.43
CA LEU A 116 28.14 -16.66 31.63
C LEU A 116 29.52 -17.27 31.45
N ALA A 117 30.30 -16.78 30.47
CA ALA A 117 31.63 -17.26 30.18
C ALA A 117 32.62 -16.10 30.00
N PRO A 118 33.07 -15.48 31.10
CA PRO A 118 34.05 -14.40 31.06
C PRO A 118 35.34 -14.86 30.40
N GLY A 119 35.76 -14.19 29.31
CA GLY A 119 37.03 -14.47 28.63
C GLY A 119 37.06 -15.70 27.72
N TRP A 120 35.96 -16.47 27.62
CA TRP A 120 35.84 -17.59 26.66
C TRP A 120 35.41 -17.12 25.25
N LEU A 121 34.62 -16.04 25.17
CA LEU A 121 34.01 -15.57 23.93
C LEU A 121 34.90 -14.59 23.14
N ASP A 122 35.80 -13.88 23.84
CA ASP A 122 36.67 -12.85 23.28
C ASP A 122 38.12 -13.35 23.03
N ARG A 123 38.42 -14.64 23.26
CA ARG A 123 39.74 -15.25 23.02
C ARG A 123 39.66 -16.30 21.91
N ASP A 124 40.57 -16.22 20.94
CA ASP A 124 40.69 -17.21 19.86
C ASP A 124 41.33 -18.54 20.31
N GLU A 125 41.88 -18.58 21.52
CA GLU A 125 42.47 -19.77 22.14
C GLU A 125 41.37 -20.73 22.63
N LYS A 126 40.84 -21.53 21.71
CA LYS A 126 39.96 -22.65 22.04
C LYS A 126 40.82 -23.82 22.52
N LEU A 127 40.43 -24.45 23.63
CA LEU A 127 41.07 -25.67 24.11
C LEU A 127 41.12 -26.70 22.96
N LEU A 128 42.29 -27.34 22.78
CA LEU A 128 42.45 -28.42 21.82
C LEU A 128 41.42 -29.51 22.13
N GLN A 129 40.48 -29.71 21.22
CA GLN A 129 39.65 -30.89 21.26
C GLN A 129 40.50 -32.07 20.77
N PRO A 130 40.47 -33.21 21.47
CA PRO A 130 41.11 -34.40 20.95
C PRO A 130 40.47 -34.74 19.60
N GLU A 131 41.30 -34.88 18.57
CA GLU A 131 40.85 -35.44 17.30
C GLU A 131 40.31 -36.84 17.61
N ALA A 132 39.00 -37.01 17.51
CA ALA A 132 38.43 -38.34 17.57
C ALA A 132 38.98 -39.09 16.35
N VAL A 133 39.93 -40.00 16.59
CA VAL A 133 40.51 -40.91 15.59
C VAL A 133 39.43 -41.75 14.85
N HIS A 134 38.16 -41.64 15.27
CA HIS A 134 36.99 -42.31 14.69
C HIS A 134 36.01 -41.38 13.95
N ALA A 135 36.20 -40.05 13.97
CA ALA A 135 35.30 -39.12 13.27
C ALA A 135 35.63 -38.95 11.77
N SER A 136 36.79 -39.43 11.31
CA SER A 136 37.17 -39.42 9.89
C SER A 136 36.56 -40.56 9.06
N VAL A 137 35.73 -41.44 9.65
CA VAL A 137 35.16 -42.60 8.93
C VAL A 137 33.72 -42.39 8.43
N ASN A 138 32.94 -41.45 8.97
CA ASN A 138 31.50 -41.36 8.63
C ASN A 138 31.09 -40.01 8.01
N ALA A 139 31.91 -39.50 7.10
CA ALA A 139 31.48 -38.50 6.12
C ALA A 139 31.05 -39.17 4.80
N SER A 140 30.14 -40.15 4.87
CA SER A 140 29.47 -40.68 3.68
C SER A 140 28.22 -41.50 4.03
N LYS A 141 27.07 -40.91 3.70
CA LYS A 141 25.86 -41.51 3.10
C LYS A 141 25.18 -42.75 3.71
N ASP A 142 23.87 -42.58 3.83
CA ASP A 142 22.79 -43.55 3.62
C ASP A 142 22.50 -44.60 4.71
N GLY A 143 21.37 -44.37 5.40
CA GLY A 143 20.32 -45.39 5.55
C GLY A 143 20.40 -46.35 6.74
N TYR A 144 19.20 -46.67 7.22
CA TYR A 144 18.78 -47.84 8.02
C TYR A 144 18.58 -47.65 9.52
N ALA A 145 17.42 -48.17 9.90
CA ALA A 145 16.77 -48.12 11.19
C ALA A 145 17.26 -49.21 12.16
N HIS A 146 16.88 -48.99 13.42
CA HIS A 146 16.34 -49.98 14.37
C HIS A 146 17.27 -50.74 15.32
N GLY A 147 16.86 -50.72 16.61
CA GLY A 147 17.33 -51.56 17.73
C GLY A 147 18.55 -50.96 18.44
N GLY A 148 18.49 -50.42 19.67
CA GLY A 148 17.80 -50.90 20.87
C GLY A 148 18.79 -51.68 21.71
N ASP A 149 19.29 -51.12 22.81
CA ASP A 149 19.28 -51.74 24.16
C ASP A 149 20.07 -50.91 25.20
N THR A 150 19.51 -50.86 26.41
CA THR A 150 19.99 -50.45 27.73
C THR A 150 21.17 -49.47 27.90
N GLY A 151 20.81 -48.30 28.44
CA GLY A 151 21.68 -47.44 29.24
C GLY A 151 20.86 -46.62 30.24
N MET A 152 20.17 -47.30 31.17
CA MET A 152 19.48 -46.64 32.30
C MET A 152 20.48 -45.82 33.10
N SER A 153 20.23 -44.52 33.20
CA SER A 153 21.01 -43.60 34.03
C SER A 153 20.83 -43.97 35.51
N ILE A 154 21.94 -44.30 36.15
CA ILE A 154 22.06 -44.76 37.56
C ILE A 154 21.61 -43.69 38.59
N LEU A 155 21.29 -42.48 38.15
CA LEU A 155 20.98 -41.33 39.02
C LEU A 155 19.47 -41.07 39.22
N ASP A 156 18.58 -41.82 38.57
CA ASP A 156 17.13 -41.57 38.61
C ASP A 156 16.35 -42.52 39.56
N SER A 157 17.01 -43.46 40.25
CA SER A 157 16.32 -44.50 41.04
C SER A 157 16.39 -44.32 42.56
N SER A 158 16.39 -43.08 43.07
CA SER A 158 16.31 -42.86 44.52
C SER A 158 15.59 -41.59 44.88
N THR A 159 14.28 -41.52 44.60
CA THR A 159 13.29 -40.77 45.40
C THR A 159 11.89 -41.07 44.86
N ARG A 160 11.36 -42.24 45.17
CA ARG A 160 9.92 -42.47 45.14
C ARG A 160 9.60 -43.24 46.41
N GLU A 161 8.68 -42.70 47.20
CA GLU A 161 8.18 -43.16 48.50
C GLU A 161 8.81 -42.50 49.74
N GLN A 162 8.39 -41.27 50.03
CA GLN A 162 7.98 -40.90 51.39
C GLN A 162 7.01 -39.71 51.37
N GLU A 163 5.83 -39.95 51.96
CA GLU A 163 4.76 -38.99 52.15
C GLU A 163 5.16 -37.80 53.03
N ALA A 164 4.38 -36.74 52.86
CA ALA A 164 4.10 -35.69 53.84
C ALA A 164 5.04 -34.47 53.88
N GLN A 165 4.42 -33.35 53.51
CA GLN A 165 4.69 -31.96 53.92
C GLN A 165 5.65 -31.12 53.08
N SER A 166 5.08 -29.99 52.65
CA SER A 166 5.70 -28.68 52.37
C SER A 166 5.91 -28.26 50.91
N VAL A 167 5.33 -27.07 50.65
CA VAL A 167 5.62 -26.04 49.63
C VAL A 167 5.11 -26.26 48.19
N PRO A 168 4.31 -25.33 47.62
CA PRO A 168 3.97 -25.40 46.20
C PRO A 168 5.21 -25.02 45.39
N ALA A 169 5.78 -26.00 44.69
CA ALA A 169 6.75 -25.73 43.64
C ALA A 169 6.00 -25.06 42.48
N ILE A 170 6.28 -23.77 42.25
CA ILE A 170 5.91 -23.07 41.02
C ILE A 170 6.62 -23.82 39.87
N ALA A 171 5.88 -24.63 39.13
CA ALA A 171 6.29 -24.99 37.78
C ALA A 171 6.29 -23.70 36.94
N PRO A 172 7.26 -23.50 36.03
CA PRO A 172 7.20 -22.38 35.09
C PRO A 172 5.90 -22.51 34.31
N ARG A 173 4.94 -21.62 34.59
CA ARG A 173 3.68 -21.59 33.86
C ARG A 173 3.99 -21.16 32.44
N ASP A 174 3.53 -21.95 31.48
CA ASP A 174 3.64 -21.60 30.07
C ASP A 174 2.63 -20.48 29.79
N GLU A 175 3.07 -19.24 30.02
CA GLU A 175 2.28 -18.03 29.82
C GLU A 175 1.74 -17.93 28.37
N GLY A 176 2.43 -18.57 27.40
CA GLY A 176 2.00 -18.61 26.00
C GLY A 176 0.70 -19.40 25.81
N GLU A 177 0.57 -20.55 26.46
CA GLU A 177 -0.65 -21.37 26.38
C GLU A 177 -1.83 -20.68 27.09
N GLU A 178 -1.58 -19.95 28.18
CA GLU A 178 -2.62 -19.18 28.86
C GLU A 178 -3.14 -18.02 27.99
N LEU A 179 -2.25 -17.32 27.29
CA LEU A 179 -2.66 -16.26 26.36
C LEU A 179 -3.42 -16.80 25.15
N ASP A 180 -3.02 -17.95 24.60
CA ASP A 180 -3.72 -18.57 23.46
C ASP A 180 -5.12 -19.08 23.87
N ARG A 181 -5.26 -19.57 25.11
CA ARG A 181 -6.57 -19.98 25.66
C ARG A 181 -7.54 -18.81 25.83
N VAL A 182 -7.04 -17.62 26.18
CA VAL A 182 -7.87 -16.43 26.43
C VAL A 182 -8.13 -15.64 25.14
N PHE A 183 -7.15 -15.56 24.26
CA PHE A 183 -7.19 -14.68 23.08
C PHE A 183 -7.26 -15.42 21.73
N GLY A 184 -6.90 -16.70 21.66
CA GLY A 184 -6.91 -17.48 20.42
C GLY A 184 -8.31 -17.70 19.82
N GLY A 185 -9.38 -17.43 20.60
CA GLY A 185 -10.76 -17.46 20.14
C GLY A 185 -11.36 -16.11 19.71
N LEU A 186 -10.60 -15.00 19.75
CA LEU A 186 -11.10 -13.68 19.36
C LEU A 186 -11.03 -13.51 17.83
N ASP A 187 -12.12 -13.85 17.15
CA ASP A 187 -12.36 -13.45 15.77
C ASP A 187 -12.68 -11.95 15.73
N MET A 188 -11.68 -11.09 15.49
CA MET A 188 -11.90 -9.66 15.28
C MET A 188 -12.53 -9.44 13.90
N LYS A 189 -13.79 -9.02 13.90
CA LYS A 189 -14.52 -8.52 12.72
C LYS A 189 -14.14 -7.07 12.38
#